data_AF-A0A9X2FAM4-F1
#
_entry.id   AF-A0A9X2FAM4-F1
#
_cell.length_a   1.000
_cell.length_b   1.000
_cell.length_c   1.000
_cell.angle_alpha   90.00
_cell.angle_beta   90.00
_cell.angle_gamma   90.00
#
_symmetry.space_group_name_H-M   'P 1'
#
loop_
_entity.id
_entity.type
_entity.pdbx_description
1 polymer ?
#
loop_
_entity_poly.entity_id
_entity_poly.type
_entity_poly.pdbx_seq_one_letter_code
_entity_poly.pdbx_strand_id
1 'polypeptide(L)'
;MLSLSTPSKKLKVVLLLLLTINFLITPSCNNGDDNPSPTTVKEKVQGKWNVLSVNLKSYENNELVYEETMDDYTPGDFTVEFTKTQIKITNEGFSYSYPVDYSSTNDTFEFNDDENGIHAKGSVTFNGDQMTWGITEEWVEDGVNMKDVTTIIMEKI
;
A
#
# COMPACT_ATOMS: atom_id res chain seq x y z
N MET A 1 -41.34 -50.57 33.81
CA MET A 1 -41.35 -49.54 32.76
C MET A 1 -40.05 -48.77 32.86
N LEU A 2 -39.08 -49.09 31.99
CA LEU A 2 -37.76 -48.45 31.99
C LEU A 2 -37.88 -47.10 31.25
N SER A 3 -37.73 -46.03 32.00
CA SER A 3 -37.67 -44.66 31.50
C SER A 3 -36.37 -44.47 30.71
N LEU A 4 -36.50 -44.24 29.41
CA LEU A 4 -35.40 -43.87 28.50
C LEU A 4 -34.84 -42.51 28.93
N SER A 5 -33.62 -42.52 29.43
CA SER A 5 -32.85 -41.31 29.73
C SER A 5 -32.49 -40.57 28.45
N THR A 6 -32.93 -39.33 28.34
CA THR A 6 -32.57 -38.40 27.27
C THR A 6 -31.06 -38.14 27.28
N PRO A 7 -30.31 -38.43 26.19
CA PRO A 7 -28.89 -38.14 26.15
C PRO A 7 -28.63 -36.62 26.09
N SER A 8 -27.59 -36.19 26.80
CA SER A 8 -27.21 -34.78 26.99
C SER A 8 -26.79 -34.09 25.68
N LYS A 9 -27.07 -32.78 25.57
CA LYS A 9 -26.83 -31.95 24.38
C LYS A 9 -25.38 -31.91 23.89
N LYS A 10 -24.41 -32.37 24.69
CA LYS A 10 -22.98 -32.38 24.34
C LYS A 10 -22.58 -33.53 23.39
N LEU A 11 -23.42 -34.57 23.26
CA LEU A 11 -23.14 -35.70 22.36
C LEU A 11 -23.59 -35.44 20.90
N LYS A 12 -24.47 -34.45 20.68
CA LYS A 12 -24.97 -34.10 19.32
C LYS A 12 -24.01 -33.21 18.52
N VAL A 13 -23.11 -32.48 19.19
CA VAL A 13 -22.16 -31.57 18.52
C VAL A 13 -20.95 -32.32 17.97
N VAL A 14 -20.53 -33.40 18.63
CA VAL A 14 -19.40 -34.23 18.17
C VAL A 14 -19.76 -35.05 16.93
N LEU A 15 -21.02 -35.50 16.81
CA LEU A 15 -21.50 -36.23 15.63
C LEU A 15 -21.66 -35.33 14.38
N LEU A 16 -21.84 -34.02 14.56
CA LEU A 16 -21.95 -33.06 13.46
C LEU A 16 -20.57 -32.60 12.94
N LEU A 17 -19.54 -32.58 13.82
CA LEU A 17 -18.17 -32.21 13.45
C LEU A 17 -17.41 -33.35 12.72
N LEU A 18 -17.83 -34.61 12.91
CA LEU A 18 -17.22 -35.79 12.29
C LEU A 18 -17.73 -36.06 10.86
N LEU A 19 -18.79 -35.39 10.41
CA LEU A 19 -19.38 -35.59 9.08
C LEU A 19 -18.89 -34.57 8.02
N THR A 20 -18.08 -33.58 8.41
CA THR A 20 -17.57 -32.54 7.48
C THR A 20 -16.09 -32.70 7.09
N ILE A 21 -15.39 -33.73 7.57
CA ILE A 21 -13.93 -33.90 7.34
C ILE A 21 -13.56 -35.00 6.32
N ASN A 22 -14.52 -35.74 5.77
CA ASN A 22 -14.21 -36.88 4.89
C ASN A 22 -14.90 -36.86 3.52
N PHE A 23 -14.91 -35.70 2.85
CA PHE A 23 -15.09 -35.69 1.40
C PHE A 23 -14.19 -34.61 0.79
N LEU A 24 -13.32 -35.08 -0.13
CA LEU A 24 -12.37 -34.33 -0.97
C LEU A 24 -10.90 -34.29 -0.50
N ILE A 25 -10.31 -35.47 -0.28
CA ILE A 25 -8.91 -35.71 -0.71
C ILE A 25 -8.97 -36.64 -1.92
N THR A 26 -9.03 -36.06 -3.11
CA THR A 26 -8.62 -36.73 -4.35
C THR A 26 -7.21 -36.27 -4.69
N PRO A 27 -6.27 -37.16 -5.08
CA PRO A 27 -5.01 -36.74 -5.66
C PRO A 27 -5.31 -36.30 -7.11
N SER A 28 -5.45 -34.99 -7.33
CA SER A 28 -5.61 -34.44 -8.67
C SER A 28 -4.39 -33.60 -9.02
N CYS A 29 -3.64 -34.14 -9.98
CA CYS A 29 -2.72 -33.50 -10.90
C CYS A 29 -2.06 -32.18 -10.49
N ASN A 30 -0.74 -32.29 -10.37
CA ASN A 30 0.26 -31.30 -10.77
C ASN A 30 -0.20 -30.53 -12.03
N ASN A 31 -0.77 -29.34 -11.83
CA ASN A 31 -0.58 -28.23 -12.73
C ASN A 31 0.20 -27.22 -11.91
N GLY A 32 1.51 -27.15 -12.16
CA GLY A 32 2.29 -25.98 -11.80
C GLY A 32 1.72 -24.82 -12.61
N ASP A 33 0.68 -24.19 -12.09
CA ASP A 33 0.48 -22.79 -12.33
C ASP A 33 1.45 -22.07 -11.40
N ASP A 34 2.69 -21.92 -11.89
CA ASP A 34 3.61 -20.86 -11.48
C ASP A 34 3.01 -19.49 -11.85
N ASN A 35 1.75 -19.26 -11.50
CA ASN A 35 1.21 -17.92 -11.51
C ASN A 35 1.75 -17.28 -10.25
N PRO A 36 2.71 -16.33 -10.34
CA PRO A 36 3.16 -15.65 -9.14
C PRO A 36 1.92 -15.07 -8.48
N SER A 37 1.72 -15.41 -7.20
CA SER A 37 0.71 -14.73 -6.39
C SER A 37 0.88 -13.22 -6.62
N PRO A 38 -0.20 -12.46 -6.85
CA PRO A 38 -0.07 -11.05 -7.21
C PRO A 38 0.78 -10.35 -6.15
N THR A 39 1.99 -9.95 -6.55
CA THR A 39 2.93 -9.25 -5.70
C THR A 39 2.27 -7.94 -5.30
N THR A 40 1.94 -7.80 -4.02
CA THR A 40 1.30 -6.60 -3.48
C THR A 40 2.23 -5.38 -3.68
N VAL A 41 1.69 -4.14 -3.75
CA VAL A 41 2.51 -2.90 -3.78
C VAL A 41 3.67 -2.99 -2.80
N LYS A 42 3.33 -3.42 -1.58
CA LYS A 42 4.24 -3.53 -0.45
C LYS A 42 5.51 -4.31 -0.78
N GLU A 43 5.41 -5.40 -1.53
CA GLU A 43 6.55 -6.22 -1.90
C GLU A 43 7.37 -5.60 -3.04
N LYS A 44 6.71 -4.88 -3.95
CA LYS A 44 7.40 -4.21 -5.08
C LYS A 44 8.15 -2.95 -4.65
N VAL A 45 7.54 -2.11 -3.82
CA VAL A 45 8.12 -0.82 -3.39
C VAL A 45 9.22 -0.97 -2.35
N GLN A 46 9.24 -2.07 -1.59
CA GLN A 46 10.19 -2.26 -0.50
C GLN A 46 11.64 -2.11 -0.95
N GLY A 47 12.40 -1.37 -0.13
CA GLY A 47 13.80 -1.04 -0.38
C GLY A 47 14.05 0.46 -0.43
N LYS A 48 15.28 0.81 -0.80
CA LYS A 48 15.74 2.19 -0.92
C LYS A 48 15.83 2.59 -2.39
N TRP A 49 15.47 3.83 -2.66
CA TRP A 49 15.39 4.40 -3.99
C TRP A 49 16.10 5.75 -4.03
N ASN A 50 16.82 6.03 -5.12
CA ASN A 50 17.31 7.38 -5.43
C ASN A 50 16.18 8.15 -6.11
N VAL A 51 15.95 9.39 -5.69
CA VAL A 51 15.04 10.31 -6.38
C VAL A 51 15.76 10.88 -7.59
N LEU A 52 15.13 10.78 -8.76
CA LEU A 52 15.61 11.31 -10.03
C LEU A 52 14.93 12.64 -10.36
N SER A 53 13.63 12.74 -10.11
CA SER A 53 12.89 13.99 -10.27
C SER A 53 11.64 14.05 -9.41
N VAL A 54 11.18 15.27 -9.14
CA VAL A 54 9.94 15.61 -8.45
C VAL A 54 9.20 16.65 -9.29
N ASN A 55 7.95 16.39 -9.62
CA ASN A 55 7.03 17.37 -10.22
C ASN A 55 5.90 17.63 -9.23
N LEU A 56 5.70 18.89 -8.86
CA LEU A 56 4.63 19.35 -7.99
C LEU A 56 3.65 20.18 -8.80
N LYS A 57 2.36 19.92 -8.63
CA LYS A 57 1.26 20.72 -9.19
C LYS A 57 0.24 21.04 -8.11
N SER A 58 -0.08 22.32 -7.97
CA SER A 58 -1.12 22.79 -7.05
C SER A 58 -2.31 23.35 -7.82
N TYR A 59 -3.50 23.00 -7.34
CA TYR A 59 -4.77 23.37 -7.96
C TYR A 59 -5.69 24.05 -6.94
N GLU A 60 -6.35 25.13 -7.38
CA GLU A 60 -7.42 25.79 -6.66
C GLU A 60 -8.72 25.62 -7.43
N ASN A 61 -9.74 25.01 -6.81
CA ASN A 61 -11.03 24.71 -7.46
C ASN A 61 -10.88 23.95 -8.80
N ASN A 62 -9.89 23.07 -8.89
CA ASN A 62 -9.47 22.30 -10.07
C ASN A 62 -8.77 23.10 -11.18
N GLU A 63 -8.44 24.37 -10.97
CA GLU A 63 -7.60 25.16 -11.87
C GLU A 63 -6.14 25.08 -11.42
N LEU A 64 -5.22 24.78 -12.35
CA LEU A 64 -3.78 24.73 -12.05
C LEU A 64 -3.28 26.15 -11.75
N VAL A 65 -2.77 26.36 -10.53
CA VAL A 65 -2.25 27.67 -10.09
C VAL A 65 -0.72 27.67 -9.95
N TYR A 66 -0.11 26.51 -9.81
CA TYR A 66 1.33 26.36 -9.64
C TYR A 66 1.84 25.03 -10.20
N GLU A 67 3.01 25.05 -10.83
CA GLU A 67 3.72 23.87 -11.29
C GLU A 67 5.24 24.09 -11.14
N GLU A 68 5.92 23.13 -10.53
CA GLU A 68 7.38 23.11 -10.39
C GLU A 68 7.93 21.72 -10.69
N THR A 69 9.08 21.67 -11.34
CA THR A 69 9.82 20.43 -11.59
C THR A 69 11.25 20.60 -11.12
N MET A 70 11.71 19.64 -10.33
CA MET A 70 13.07 19.48 -9.86
C MET A 70 13.61 18.16 -10.43
N ASP A 71 14.62 18.20 -11.28
CA ASP A 71 15.10 17.04 -12.06
C ASP A 71 16.63 16.85 -12.06
N ASP A 72 17.33 17.53 -11.14
CA ASP A 72 18.79 17.61 -11.08
C ASP A 72 19.40 16.94 -9.83
N TYR A 73 18.70 15.97 -9.24
CA TYR A 73 19.21 15.23 -8.08
C TYR A 73 20.38 14.31 -8.44
N THR A 74 21.51 14.44 -7.74
CA THR A 74 22.59 13.45 -7.84
C THR A 74 22.16 12.19 -7.07
N PRO A 75 22.47 10.98 -7.58
CA PRO A 75 22.20 9.74 -6.85
C PRO A 75 22.77 9.77 -5.43
N GLY A 76 21.89 9.58 -4.44
CA GLY A 76 22.22 9.60 -3.02
C GLY A 76 21.89 10.90 -2.29
N ASP A 77 21.75 12.03 -2.99
CA ASP A 77 21.42 13.33 -2.38
C ASP A 77 20.01 13.31 -1.81
N PHE A 78 19.07 12.73 -2.57
CA PHE A 78 17.69 12.55 -2.17
C PHE A 78 17.29 11.08 -2.34
N THR A 79 16.92 10.43 -1.23
CA THR A 79 16.49 9.02 -1.21
C THR A 79 15.17 8.83 -0.48
N VAL A 80 14.43 7.80 -0.92
CA VAL A 80 13.21 7.32 -0.27
C VAL A 80 13.37 5.84 0.07
N GLU A 81 13.08 5.47 1.31
CA GLU A 81 13.09 4.09 1.78
C GLU A 81 11.67 3.65 2.17
N PHE A 82 11.15 2.67 1.45
CA PHE A 82 9.87 2.03 1.78
C PHE A 82 10.16 0.79 2.62
N THR A 83 9.66 0.79 3.84
CA THR A 83 9.77 -0.35 4.77
C THR A 83 8.42 -1.05 4.93
N LYS A 84 8.30 -1.96 5.89
CA LYS A 84 7.04 -2.65 6.17
C LYS A 84 5.95 -1.76 6.76
N THR A 85 6.32 -0.67 7.42
CA THR A 85 5.44 0.14 8.28
C THR A 85 5.66 1.64 8.16
N GLN A 86 6.73 2.08 7.47
CA GLN A 86 7.04 3.49 7.28
C GLN A 86 7.65 3.77 5.91
N ILE A 87 7.47 5.01 5.44
CA ILE A 87 8.22 5.63 4.35
C ILE A 87 9.19 6.61 4.97
N LYS A 88 10.47 6.47 4.67
CA LYS A 88 11.50 7.40 5.12
C LYS A 88 12.02 8.22 3.94
N ILE A 89 11.98 9.53 4.08
CA ILE A 89 12.43 10.50 3.08
C ILE A 89 13.71 11.14 3.64
N THR A 90 14.80 11.15 2.88
CA THR A 90 16.09 11.69 3.31
C THR A 90 16.71 12.54 2.21
N ASN A 91 17.02 13.80 2.52
CA ASN A 91 17.74 14.75 1.68
C ASN A 91 18.81 15.48 2.53
N GLU A 92 19.73 16.21 1.91
CA GLU A 92 20.71 17.05 2.62
C GLU A 92 20.01 17.96 3.64
N GLY A 93 20.33 17.73 4.92
CA GLY A 93 19.81 18.54 6.02
C GLY A 93 18.47 18.10 6.62
N PHE A 94 17.76 17.11 6.04
CA PHE A 94 16.52 16.60 6.65
C PHE A 94 16.26 15.11 6.43
N SER A 95 15.56 14.51 7.40
CA SER A 95 15.06 13.14 7.33
C SER A 95 13.71 13.05 8.03
N TYR A 96 12.67 12.70 7.29
CA TYR A 96 11.31 12.50 7.80
C TYR A 96 10.91 11.03 7.67
N SER A 97 9.99 10.58 8.53
CA SER A 97 9.47 9.21 8.49
C SER A 97 7.98 9.25 8.74
N TYR A 98 7.23 8.68 7.80
CA TYR A 98 5.77 8.67 7.79
C TYR A 98 5.28 7.24 7.95
N PRO A 99 4.32 6.96 8.85
CA PRO A 99 3.68 5.65 8.89
C PRO A 99 2.92 5.41 7.57
N VAL A 100 2.96 4.17 7.08
CA VAL A 100 2.28 3.80 5.84
C VAL A 100 1.37 2.60 6.05
N ASP A 101 0.18 2.68 5.46
CA ASP A 101 -0.73 1.56 5.36
C ASP A 101 -0.80 1.05 3.91
N TYR A 102 -0.30 -0.17 3.71
CA TYR A 102 -0.36 -0.89 2.44
C TYR A 102 -1.61 -1.76 2.30
N SER A 103 -2.62 -1.60 3.17
CA SER A 103 -3.86 -2.37 3.15
C SER A 103 -4.78 -2.02 1.97
N SER A 104 -4.58 -0.87 1.33
CA SER A 104 -5.25 -0.50 0.09
C SER A 104 -4.73 -1.32 -1.10
N THR A 105 -5.43 -1.20 -2.24
CA THR A 105 -5.34 -2.09 -3.40
C THR A 105 -3.93 -2.34 -3.97
N ASN A 106 -3.83 -3.28 -4.94
CA ASN A 106 -2.58 -3.78 -5.52
C ASN A 106 -1.57 -2.74 -6.05
N ASP A 107 -1.97 -1.48 -6.29
CA ASP A 107 -1.13 -0.40 -6.82
C ASP A 107 -1.19 0.94 -6.02
N THR A 108 -1.91 0.99 -4.88
CA THR A 108 -2.08 2.20 -4.05
C THR A 108 -1.79 1.96 -2.57
N PHE A 109 -1.30 2.98 -1.86
CA PHE A 109 -1.14 3.01 -0.40
C PHE A 109 -1.56 4.36 0.15
N GLU A 110 -2.04 4.38 1.38
CA GLU A 110 -2.36 5.63 2.09
C GLU A 110 -1.29 5.88 3.15
N PHE A 111 -0.87 7.13 3.30
CA PHE A 111 0.01 7.55 4.38
C PHE A 111 -0.51 8.87 4.95
N ASN A 112 -0.40 9.00 6.26
CA ASN A 112 -0.85 10.20 6.97
C ASN A 112 0.38 11.05 7.28
N ASP A 113 0.28 12.34 6.95
CA ASP A 113 1.08 13.33 7.66
C ASP A 113 0.35 13.64 8.97
N ASP A 114 0.75 12.92 10.03
CA ASP A 114 0.11 12.95 11.35
C ASP A 114 0.11 14.35 12.00
N GLU A 115 0.93 15.30 11.52
CA GLU A 115 0.99 16.66 12.08
C GLU A 115 -0.18 17.54 11.65
N ASN A 116 -0.76 17.32 10.46
CA ASN A 116 -1.81 18.17 9.89
C ASN A 116 -3.14 17.43 9.65
N GLY A 117 -3.19 16.12 9.87
CA GLY A 117 -4.36 15.29 9.56
C GLY A 117 -4.64 15.18 8.06
N ILE A 118 -3.63 15.44 7.24
CA ILE A 118 -3.72 15.35 5.78
C ILE A 118 -3.57 13.87 5.38
N HIS A 119 -4.62 13.35 4.78
CA HIS A 119 -4.66 12.01 4.20
C HIS A 119 -4.08 12.06 2.78
N ALA A 120 -2.82 11.67 2.62
CA ALA A 120 -2.18 11.59 1.33
C ALA A 120 -2.42 10.20 0.71
N LYS A 121 -2.84 10.18 -0.56
CA LYS A 121 -2.98 8.94 -1.34
C LYS A 121 -1.76 8.75 -2.23
N GLY A 122 -1.01 7.69 -1.97
CA GLY A 122 0.10 7.23 -2.80
C GLY A 122 -0.35 6.21 -3.84
N SER A 123 0.18 6.33 -5.05
CA SER A 123 0.05 5.34 -6.14
C SER A 123 1.41 5.11 -6.77
N VAL A 124 1.69 3.89 -7.23
CA VAL A 124 2.96 3.58 -7.86
C VAL A 124 2.78 2.89 -9.19
N THR A 125 3.66 3.21 -10.14
CA THR A 125 3.83 2.48 -11.39
C THR A 125 5.32 2.15 -11.57
N PHE A 126 5.61 1.05 -12.25
CA PHE A 126 6.97 0.55 -12.43
C PHE A 126 7.30 0.42 -13.91
N ASN A 127 8.51 0.83 -14.28
CA ASN A 127 9.07 0.65 -15.61
C ASN A 127 10.53 0.18 -15.47
N GLY A 128 10.73 -1.15 -15.46
CA GLY A 128 12.04 -1.73 -15.15
C GLY A 128 12.44 -1.43 -13.71
N ASP A 129 13.64 -0.88 -13.52
CA ASP A 129 14.18 -0.49 -12.21
C ASP A 129 13.73 0.90 -11.75
N GLN A 130 12.91 1.58 -12.55
CA GLN A 130 12.32 2.87 -12.22
C GLN A 130 10.92 2.72 -11.64
N MET A 131 10.63 3.55 -10.65
CA MET A 131 9.31 3.70 -10.03
C MET A 131 8.85 5.14 -10.18
N THR A 132 7.60 5.32 -10.59
CA THR A 132 6.89 6.60 -10.50
C THR A 132 5.93 6.52 -9.33
N TRP A 133 6.15 7.35 -8.31
CA TRP A 133 5.29 7.48 -7.14
C TRP A 133 4.47 8.78 -7.27
N GLY A 134 3.15 8.63 -7.42
CA GLY A 134 2.21 9.74 -7.40
C GLY A 134 1.58 9.90 -6.03
N ILE A 135 1.59 11.10 -5.49
CA ILE A 135 0.98 11.51 -4.23
C ILE A 135 -0.11 12.52 -4.56
N THR A 136 -1.30 12.36 -3.98
CA THR A 136 -2.37 13.35 -4.06
C THR A 136 -2.86 13.72 -2.67
N GLU A 137 -2.92 15.02 -2.42
CA GLU A 137 -3.43 15.63 -1.20
C GLU A 137 -4.57 16.58 -1.58
N GLU A 138 -5.67 16.53 -0.85
CA GLU A 138 -6.85 17.36 -1.09
C GLU A 138 -7.34 17.92 0.24
N TRP A 139 -7.55 19.24 0.31
CA TRP A 139 -8.07 19.92 1.51
C TRP A 139 -8.92 21.14 1.12
N VAL A 140 -9.52 21.79 2.12
CA VAL A 140 -10.29 23.01 1.94
C VAL A 140 -9.71 24.11 2.81
N GLU A 141 -9.40 25.26 2.20
CA GLU A 141 -8.88 26.44 2.88
C GLU A 141 -9.73 27.65 2.51
N ASP A 142 -10.32 28.32 3.51
CA ASP A 142 -11.21 29.49 3.32
C ASP A 142 -12.33 29.30 2.26
N GLY A 143 -12.82 28.07 2.08
CA GLY A 143 -13.86 27.73 1.11
C GLY A 143 -13.35 27.45 -0.31
N VAL A 144 -12.03 27.45 -0.52
CA VAL A 144 -11.36 27.03 -1.74
C VAL A 144 -10.99 25.56 -1.63
N ASN A 145 -11.31 24.76 -2.65
CA ASN A 145 -10.84 23.38 -2.71
C ASN A 145 -9.41 23.37 -3.23
N MET A 146 -8.48 22.95 -2.37
CA MET A 146 -7.07 22.82 -2.66
C MET A 146 -6.75 21.39 -3.04
N LYS A 147 -5.85 21.21 -4.01
CA LYS A 147 -5.32 19.90 -4.38
C LYS A 147 -3.86 20.02 -4.78
N ASP A 148 -3.01 19.22 -4.16
CA ASP A 148 -1.63 19.04 -4.58
C ASP A 148 -1.43 17.65 -5.17
N VAL A 149 -0.71 17.60 -6.29
CA VAL A 149 -0.29 16.37 -6.95
C VAL A 149 1.23 16.40 -7.06
N THR A 150 1.89 15.48 -6.36
CA THR A 150 3.34 15.29 -6.44
C THR A 150 3.65 14.01 -7.20
N THR A 151 4.45 14.09 -8.24
CA THR A 151 4.95 12.93 -9.00
C THR A 151 6.45 12.81 -8.80
N ILE A 152 6.90 11.69 -8.26
CA ILE A 152 8.31 11.43 -7.97
C ILE A 152 8.79 10.28 -8.85
N ILE A 153 9.81 10.52 -9.66
CA ILE A 153 10.49 9.47 -10.42
C ILE A 153 11.71 9.04 -9.63
N MET A 154 11.87 7.73 -9.44
CA MET A 154 12.95 7.16 -8.64
C MET A 154 13.53 5.92 -9.31
N GLU A 155 14.77 5.58 -8.96
CA GLU A 155 15.44 4.34 -9.34
C GLU A 155 15.86 3.54 -8.11
N LYS A 156 15.88 2.21 -8.23
CA LYS A 156 16.26 1.34 -7.11
C LYS A 156 17.77 1.38 -6.85
N ILE A 157 18.15 1.33 -5.57
CA ILE A 157 19.55 1.23 -5.10
C ILE A 157 19.96 -0.23 -4.94
#